data_AF-A0A8J8PLU3-F1
#
_entry.id   AF-A0A8J8PLU3-F1
#
_cell.length_a   1.000
_cell.length_b   1.000
_cell.length_c   1.000
_cell.angle_alpha   90.00
_cell.angle_beta   90.00
_cell.angle_gamma   90.00
#
_symmetry.space_group_name_H-M   'P 1'
#
loop_
_entity.id
_entity.type
_entity.pdbx_description
1 polymer ?
#
loop_
_entity_poly.entity_id
_entity_poly.type
_entity_poly.pdbx_seq_one_letter_code
_entity_poly.pdbx_strand_id
1 'polypeptide(L)'
;MSKIGIAIIVIIFVGTAVMAGFLAYNFSIVYFPLPKVSKAPILSKVIHTTTTTSMTSSLPSGAYALPYNPSNKTVFLYIVAESSSNPFNFNGTSDGNLHIYIPAGWTVIVYFTNEEGLPHNFLIIQNTTATPGTDVGQDGNILLYVGATSSNYLYNGISSGQTASGSITLNPGVYWFACGVEGHASSGMWGVIEVSSSITTPYAIVE
;
A
#
# COMPACT_ATOMS: atom_id res chain seq x y z
N MET A 1 39.74 -16.39 -31.97
CA MET A 1 38.49 -16.57 -31.19
C MET A 1 37.74 -17.76 -31.74
N SER A 2 37.31 -18.70 -30.89
CA SER A 2 36.54 -19.87 -31.33
C SER A 2 35.17 -19.43 -31.86
N LYS A 3 34.59 -20.19 -32.79
CA LYS A 3 33.23 -19.91 -33.32
C LYS A 3 32.17 -19.78 -32.21
N ILE A 4 32.41 -20.43 -31.07
CA ILE A 4 31.58 -20.38 -29.86
C ILE A 4 31.70 -19.01 -29.15
N GLY A 5 32.90 -18.43 -29.07
CA GLY A 5 33.10 -17.12 -28.43
C GLY A 5 32.41 -15.97 -29.18
N ILE A 6 32.33 -16.06 -30.51
CA ILE A 6 31.62 -15.06 -31.34
C ILE A 6 30.10 -15.16 -31.13
N ALA A 7 29.55 -16.37 -31.02
CA ALA A 7 28.11 -16.56 -30.82
C ALA A 7 27.62 -16.01 -29.46
N ILE A 8 28.41 -16.19 -28.40
CA ILE A 8 28.06 -15.69 -27.05
C ILE A 8 28.08 -14.15 -27.02
N ILE A 9 29.05 -13.52 -27.67
CA ILE A 9 29.13 -12.05 -27.75
C ILE A 9 27.94 -11.48 -28.54
N VAL A 10 27.57 -12.10 -29.66
CA VAL A 10 26.41 -11.65 -30.47
C VAL A 10 25.10 -11.75 -29.68
N ILE A 11 24.89 -12.81 -28.90
CA ILE A 11 23.68 -12.98 -28.07
C ILE A 11 23.59 -11.90 -26.97
N ILE A 12 24.72 -11.57 -26.32
CA ILE A 12 24.75 -10.53 -25.28
C ILE A 12 24.44 -9.15 -25.87
N PHE A 13 25.03 -8.79 -27.02
CA PHE A 13 24.77 -7.50 -27.66
C PHE A 13 23.36 -7.37 -28.26
N VAL A 14 22.77 -8.47 -28.77
CA VAL A 14 21.36 -8.46 -29.22
C VAL A 14 20.41 -8.35 -28.03
N GLY A 15 20.69 -9.03 -26.92
CA GLY A 15 19.89 -8.95 -25.69
C GLY A 15 19.82 -7.54 -25.08
N THR A 16 20.95 -6.83 -25.04
CA THR A 16 21.00 -5.44 -24.53
C THR A 16 20.34 -4.44 -25.47
N ALA A 17 20.43 -4.63 -26.79
CA ALA A 17 19.75 -3.79 -27.78
C ALA A 17 18.21 -3.94 -27.74
N VAL A 18 17.70 -5.15 -27.53
CA VAL A 18 16.26 -5.40 -27.39
C VAL A 18 15.71 -4.82 -26.09
N MET A 19 16.46 -4.91 -24.99
CA MET A 19 16.10 -4.30 -23.70
C MET A 19 16.09 -2.76 -23.73
N ALA A 20 17.06 -2.14 -24.40
CA ALA A 20 17.08 -0.69 -24.59
C ALA A 20 15.93 -0.20 -25.51
N GLY A 21 15.60 -0.97 -26.55
CA GLY A 21 14.47 -0.69 -27.44
C GLY A 21 13.11 -0.76 -26.73
N PHE A 22 12.93 -1.71 -25.81
CA PHE A 22 11.68 -1.87 -25.04
C PHE A 22 11.48 -0.73 -24.02
N LEU A 23 12.56 -0.22 -23.43
CA LEU A 23 12.50 0.97 -22.57
C LEU A 23 12.21 2.24 -23.39
N ALA A 24 12.85 2.41 -24.56
CA ALA A 24 12.61 3.55 -25.43
C ALA A 24 11.20 3.57 -26.06
N TYR A 25 10.63 2.39 -26.38
CA TYR A 25 9.28 2.28 -26.96
C TYR A 25 8.18 2.68 -25.95
N ASN A 26 8.36 2.37 -24.66
CA ASN A 26 7.38 2.70 -23.62
C ASN A 26 7.48 4.15 -23.10
N PHE A 27 8.52 4.92 -23.45
CA PHE A 27 8.64 6.35 -23.14
C PHE A 27 8.25 7.27 -24.31
N SER A 28 7.26 6.86 -25.10
CA SER A 28 6.62 7.73 -26.09
C SER A 28 5.88 8.86 -25.37
N ILE A 29 6.46 10.06 -25.35
CA ILE A 29 5.82 11.28 -24.86
C ILE A 29 4.60 11.58 -25.73
N VAL A 30 3.40 11.38 -25.18
CA VAL A 30 2.14 11.80 -25.82
C VAL A 30 1.99 13.30 -25.59
N TYR A 31 2.35 14.10 -26.59
CA TYR A 31 1.95 15.50 -26.65
C TYR A 31 0.48 15.58 -27.06
N PHE A 32 -0.41 15.75 -26.08
CA PHE A 32 -1.78 16.16 -26.39
C PHE A 32 -1.77 17.62 -26.85
N PRO A 33 -2.28 17.96 -28.04
CA PRO A 33 -2.51 19.36 -28.38
C PRO A 33 -3.56 19.94 -27.43
N LEU A 34 -3.23 21.08 -26.80
CA LEU A 34 -4.19 21.85 -26.00
C LEU A 34 -5.41 22.20 -26.87
N PRO A 35 -6.65 21.91 -26.44
CA PRO A 35 -7.84 22.35 -27.14
C PRO A 35 -7.87 23.87 -27.24
N LYS A 36 -8.11 24.40 -28.45
CA LYS A 36 -8.42 25.83 -28.63
C LYS A 36 -9.77 26.11 -27.96
N VAL A 37 -9.75 26.74 -26.78
CA VAL A 37 -10.95 27.22 -26.11
C VAL A 37 -11.47 28.44 -26.86
N SER A 38 -12.60 28.29 -27.55
CA SER A 38 -13.42 29.40 -28.01
C SER A 38 -14.11 30.04 -26.80
N LYS A 39 -14.07 31.38 -26.70
CA LYS A 39 -14.80 32.12 -25.67
C LYS A 39 -16.29 31.87 -25.85
N ALA A 40 -16.89 31.11 -24.93
CA ALA A 40 -18.35 30.94 -24.87
C ALA A 40 -19.01 32.24 -24.36
N PRO A 41 -20.18 32.62 -24.90
CA PRO A 41 -20.92 33.78 -24.43
C PRO A 41 -21.43 33.56 -22.99
N ILE A 42 -21.38 34.62 -22.21
CA ILE A 42 -21.71 34.66 -20.79
C ILE A 42 -23.23 34.48 -20.64
N LEU A 43 -23.69 33.33 -20.14
CA LEU A 43 -25.08 33.16 -19.71
C LEU A 43 -25.25 33.73 -18.29
N SER A 44 -26.32 34.51 -18.11
CA SER A 44 -26.64 35.23 -16.88
C SER A 44 -26.70 34.35 -15.63
N LYS A 45 -26.11 34.88 -14.56
CA LYS A 45 -25.97 34.34 -13.21
C LYS A 45 -27.33 33.93 -12.59
N VAL A 46 -27.57 32.63 -12.46
CA VAL A 46 -28.54 32.09 -11.50
C VAL A 46 -27.86 32.11 -10.12
N ILE A 47 -28.41 32.87 -9.18
CA ILE A 47 -27.93 32.89 -7.80
C ILE A 47 -28.44 31.61 -7.12
N HIS A 48 -27.64 30.56 -7.16
CA HIS A 48 -27.72 29.50 -6.15
C HIS A 48 -26.80 29.91 -5.00
N THR A 49 -27.35 29.99 -3.80
CA THR A 49 -26.57 30.16 -2.57
C THR A 49 -25.80 28.87 -2.30
N THR A 50 -24.63 28.72 -2.94
CA THR A 50 -23.69 27.68 -2.57
C THR A 50 -22.83 28.24 -1.45
N THR A 51 -23.01 27.71 -0.24
CA THR A 51 -22.05 27.89 0.85
C THR A 51 -20.73 27.25 0.42
N THR A 52 -19.84 28.05 -0.16
CA THR A 52 -18.47 27.62 -0.46
C THR A 52 -17.68 27.65 0.85
N THR A 53 -17.80 26.58 1.64
CA THR A 53 -16.85 26.32 2.71
C THR A 53 -15.56 25.88 2.03
N SER A 54 -14.57 26.76 1.95
CA SER A 54 -13.20 26.39 1.64
C SER A 54 -12.71 25.46 2.75
N MET A 55 -12.90 24.14 2.55
CA MET A 55 -12.37 23.11 3.43
C MET A 55 -10.85 23.09 3.23
N THR A 56 -10.13 23.83 4.07
CA THR A 56 -8.76 23.46 4.40
C THR A 56 -8.85 22.11 5.09
N SER A 57 -8.60 21.01 4.39
CA SER A 57 -8.59 19.67 4.96
C SER A 57 -7.37 19.53 5.88
N SER A 58 -7.44 20.09 7.08
CA SER A 58 -6.49 19.78 8.13
C SER A 58 -6.75 18.34 8.59
N LEU A 59 -5.68 17.55 8.70
CA LEU A 59 -5.77 16.20 9.27
C LEU A 59 -6.33 16.25 10.71
N PRO A 60 -6.94 15.16 11.20
CA PRO A 60 -7.31 15.05 12.61
C PRO A 60 -6.13 15.33 13.56
N SER A 61 -6.43 15.74 14.79
CA SER A 61 -5.38 15.92 15.80
C SER A 61 -4.66 14.60 16.06
N GLY A 62 -3.32 14.62 16.13
CA GLY A 62 -2.50 13.41 16.31
C GLY A 62 -2.24 12.61 15.03
N ALA A 63 -2.92 12.92 13.92
CA ALA A 63 -2.69 12.25 12.65
C ALA A 63 -1.45 12.79 11.92
N TYR A 64 -0.79 11.91 11.17
CA TYR A 64 0.28 12.27 10.24
C TYR A 64 -0.04 11.79 8.83
N ALA A 65 0.38 12.56 7.84
CA ALA A 65 0.17 12.21 6.44
C ALA A 65 1.01 11.00 6.06
N LEU A 66 0.43 10.07 5.31
CA LEU A 66 1.17 8.97 4.71
C LEU A 66 1.81 9.43 3.39
N PRO A 67 2.89 8.79 2.91
CA PRO A 67 3.41 9.05 1.57
C PRO A 67 2.40 8.58 0.51
N TYR A 68 2.12 9.41 -0.49
CA TYR A 68 1.16 9.07 -1.55
C TYR A 68 1.41 9.83 -2.85
N ASN A 69 0.87 9.32 -3.96
CA ASN A 69 0.86 9.96 -5.27
C ASN A 69 -0.60 10.16 -5.72
N PRO A 70 -1.10 11.40 -5.75
CA PRO A 70 -2.49 11.67 -6.12
C PRO A 70 -2.76 11.51 -7.62
N SER A 71 -1.75 11.67 -8.48
CA SER A 71 -1.91 11.60 -9.94
C SER A 71 -2.29 10.19 -10.41
N ASN A 72 -1.80 9.15 -9.72
CA ASN A 72 -2.13 7.76 -10.00
C ASN A 72 -2.89 7.08 -8.84
N LYS A 73 -3.42 7.86 -7.88
CA LYS A 73 -4.21 7.37 -6.75
C LYS A 73 -3.54 6.22 -5.99
N THR A 74 -2.28 6.41 -5.59
CA THR A 74 -1.49 5.40 -4.87
C THR A 74 -1.08 5.90 -3.50
N VAL A 75 -1.25 5.09 -2.46
CA VAL A 75 -0.70 5.31 -1.11
C VAL A 75 0.40 4.29 -0.84
N PHE A 76 1.46 4.71 -0.17
CA PHE A 76 2.58 3.85 0.22
C PHE A 76 2.58 3.66 1.73
N LEU A 77 2.48 2.40 2.17
CA LEU A 77 2.58 2.01 3.56
C LEU A 77 3.97 1.44 3.82
N TYR A 78 4.72 2.10 4.69
CA TYR A 78 6.00 1.59 5.19
C TYR A 78 5.74 1.04 6.59
N ILE A 79 5.70 -0.29 6.68
CA ILE A 79 5.36 -1.02 7.89
C ILE A 79 6.60 -1.78 8.36
N VAL A 80 6.89 -1.70 9.65
CA VAL A 80 8.07 -2.28 10.27
C VAL A 80 7.62 -3.12 11.46
N ALA A 81 8.01 -4.39 11.52
CA ALA A 81 7.99 -5.11 12.79
C ALA A 81 9.21 -4.63 13.60
N GLU A 82 9.00 -3.62 14.44
CA GLU A 82 10.07 -2.86 15.08
C GLU A 82 10.70 -3.67 16.22
N SER A 83 12.03 -3.75 16.22
CA SER A 83 12.74 -4.35 17.35
C SER A 83 12.65 -3.43 18.58
N SER A 84 11.67 -3.67 19.44
CA SER A 84 11.40 -2.87 20.64
C SER A 84 11.24 -3.73 21.90
N SER A 85 10.99 -3.09 23.05
CA SER A 85 10.62 -3.80 24.29
C SER A 85 9.19 -4.37 24.27
N ASN A 86 8.38 -3.98 23.27
CA ASN A 86 7.04 -4.50 23.03
C ASN A 86 7.08 -5.37 21.75
N PRO A 87 7.44 -6.66 21.85
CA PRO A 87 7.46 -7.55 20.69
C PRO A 87 6.04 -7.68 20.11
N PHE A 88 5.91 -8.14 18.88
CA PHE A 88 4.59 -8.29 18.20
C PHE A 88 3.92 -6.93 17.94
N ASN A 89 4.66 -6.05 17.27
CA ASN A 89 4.18 -4.72 16.90
C ASN A 89 4.30 -4.45 15.41
N PHE A 90 3.56 -3.44 14.94
CA PHE A 90 3.83 -2.74 13.69
C PHE A 90 4.11 -1.28 14.00
N ASN A 91 5.26 -0.76 13.56
CA ASN A 91 5.73 0.60 13.79
C ASN A 91 5.71 0.99 15.29
N GLY A 92 6.06 0.04 16.17
CA GLY A 92 6.04 0.24 17.62
C GLY A 92 4.66 0.21 18.27
N THR A 93 3.59 -0.05 17.50
CA THR A 93 2.20 -0.11 17.96
C THR A 93 1.64 -1.54 17.95
N SER A 94 0.67 -1.81 18.82
CA SER A 94 0.04 -3.11 18.98
C SER A 94 -1.47 -2.94 19.27
N ASP A 95 -2.17 -4.07 19.36
CA ASP A 95 -3.56 -4.18 19.84
C ASP A 95 -4.59 -3.35 19.06
N GLY A 96 -4.33 -3.12 17.78
CA GLY A 96 -5.23 -2.36 16.92
C GLY A 96 -4.94 -0.85 16.90
N ASN A 97 -4.06 -0.32 17.75
CA ASN A 97 -3.92 1.12 17.98
C ASN A 97 -3.46 1.93 16.76
N LEU A 98 -2.76 1.33 15.79
CA LEU A 98 -2.40 2.02 14.55
C LEU A 98 -3.54 1.94 13.53
N HIS A 99 -4.15 3.09 13.28
CA HIS A 99 -5.23 3.26 12.31
C HIS A 99 -4.71 3.96 11.05
N ILE A 100 -4.98 3.37 9.89
CA ILE A 100 -4.56 3.84 8.57
C ILE A 100 -5.81 4.18 7.75
N TYR A 101 -5.91 5.42 7.29
CA TYR A 101 -7.07 5.94 6.57
C TYR A 101 -6.71 6.18 5.10
N ILE A 102 -7.44 5.54 4.20
CA ILE A 102 -7.14 5.50 2.77
C ILE A 102 -8.36 5.96 1.96
N PRO A 103 -8.20 6.86 0.98
CA PRO A 103 -9.27 7.20 0.06
C PRO A 103 -9.76 5.99 -0.73
N ALA A 104 -11.07 5.86 -0.89
CA ALA A 104 -11.67 4.79 -1.68
C ALA A 104 -11.14 4.74 -3.12
N GLY A 105 -10.87 3.53 -3.61
CA GLY A 105 -10.40 3.29 -4.99
C GLY A 105 -8.93 3.62 -5.24
N TRP A 106 -8.13 3.84 -4.19
CA TRP A 106 -6.69 4.00 -4.29
C TRP A 106 -5.97 2.64 -4.22
N THR A 107 -4.84 2.55 -4.91
CA THR A 107 -3.91 1.42 -4.79
C THR A 107 -3.08 1.61 -3.52
N VAL A 108 -3.07 0.58 -2.68
CA VAL A 108 -2.21 0.48 -1.51
C VAL A 108 -0.98 -0.32 -1.91
N ILE A 109 0.21 0.26 -1.74
CA ILE A 109 1.48 -0.46 -1.87
C ILE A 109 2.09 -0.56 -0.49
N VAL A 110 2.32 -1.79 -0.03
CA VAL A 110 2.92 -2.07 1.28
C VAL A 110 4.39 -2.46 1.08
N TYR A 111 5.27 -1.82 1.83
CA TYR A 111 6.64 -2.25 2.07
C TYR A 111 6.72 -2.67 3.52
N PHE A 112 6.87 -3.98 3.75
CA PHE A 112 6.97 -4.55 5.09
C PHE A 112 8.41 -4.95 5.37
N THR A 113 9.01 -4.37 6.40
CA THR A 113 10.35 -4.71 6.90
C THR A 113 10.24 -5.41 8.24
N ASN A 114 11.02 -6.47 8.45
CA ASN A 114 11.12 -7.10 9.75
C ASN A 114 12.44 -6.72 10.42
N GLU A 115 12.39 -6.08 11.58
CA GLU A 115 13.58 -5.78 12.40
C GLU A 115 13.68 -6.70 13.62
N GLU A 116 12.57 -7.30 14.05
CA GLU A 116 12.56 -8.27 15.15
C GLU A 116 13.31 -9.55 14.83
N GLY A 117 13.74 -10.27 15.87
CA GLY A 117 14.42 -11.56 15.74
C GLY A 117 13.49 -12.72 15.34
N LEU A 118 12.18 -12.56 15.49
CA LEU A 118 11.17 -13.53 15.07
C LEU A 118 10.77 -13.31 13.60
N PRO A 119 10.46 -14.37 12.83
CA PRO A 119 9.91 -14.19 11.49
C PRO A 119 8.50 -13.62 11.57
N HIS A 120 8.23 -12.62 10.74
CA HIS A 120 6.94 -11.96 10.68
C HIS A 120 6.47 -11.84 9.24
N ASN A 121 5.16 -11.78 9.03
CA ASN A 121 4.57 -11.44 7.75
C ASN A 121 3.53 -10.33 7.96
N PHE A 122 3.02 -9.78 6.85
CA PHE A 122 2.00 -8.75 6.86
C PHE A 122 0.86 -9.18 5.95
N LEU A 123 -0.34 -9.27 6.53
CA LEU A 123 -1.56 -9.62 5.83
C LEU A 123 -2.54 -8.44 5.90
N ILE A 124 -3.37 -8.28 4.87
CA ILE A 124 -4.59 -7.45 4.95
C ILE A 124 -5.78 -8.39 4.99
N ILE A 125 -6.64 -8.24 5.99
CA ILE A 125 -7.77 -9.13 6.25
C ILE A 125 -9.06 -8.32 6.24
N GLN A 126 -10.04 -8.78 5.48
CA GLN A 126 -11.43 -8.38 5.66
C GLN A 126 -12.00 -9.17 6.84
N ASN A 127 -11.81 -8.61 8.04
CA ASN A 127 -12.16 -9.26 9.30
C ASN A 127 -13.67 -9.32 9.53
N THR A 128 -14.09 -10.34 10.26
CA THR A 128 -15.48 -10.64 10.66
C THR A 128 -15.63 -10.74 12.18
N THR A 129 -14.50 -10.73 12.91
CA THR A 129 -14.43 -10.68 14.36
C THR A 129 -13.91 -9.30 14.82
N ALA A 130 -14.07 -8.98 16.11
CA ALA A 130 -13.70 -7.68 16.68
C ALA A 130 -12.21 -7.58 17.02
N THR A 131 -11.57 -8.72 17.31
CA THR A 131 -10.13 -8.83 17.60
C THR A 131 -9.59 -10.14 17.01
N PRO A 132 -8.31 -10.21 16.60
CA PRO A 132 -7.73 -11.43 16.05
C PRO A 132 -7.67 -12.59 17.04
N GLY A 133 -7.92 -13.81 16.55
CA GLY A 133 -7.59 -15.07 17.20
C GLY A 133 -6.18 -15.55 16.84
N THR A 134 -5.89 -16.82 17.15
CA THR A 134 -4.58 -17.41 16.92
C THR A 134 -4.28 -17.67 15.43
N ASP A 135 -5.32 -17.87 14.62
CA ASP A 135 -5.26 -17.98 13.16
C ASP A 135 -6.18 -16.91 12.54
N VAL A 136 -5.58 -15.85 12.00
CA VAL A 136 -6.29 -14.74 11.37
C VAL A 136 -7.07 -15.14 10.11
N GLY A 137 -6.76 -16.29 9.51
CA GLY A 137 -7.54 -16.85 8.40
C GLY A 137 -8.89 -17.41 8.83
N GLN A 138 -9.12 -17.66 10.12
CA GLN A 138 -10.44 -17.99 10.65
C GLN A 138 -11.27 -16.75 11.01
N ASP A 139 -10.63 -15.59 11.11
CA ASP A 139 -11.26 -14.33 11.51
C ASP A 139 -11.82 -13.53 10.33
N GLY A 140 -11.58 -13.95 9.09
CA GLY A 140 -12.06 -13.24 7.91
C GLY A 140 -11.42 -13.72 6.61
N ASN A 141 -11.56 -12.90 5.56
CA ASN A 141 -10.95 -13.20 4.27
C ASN A 141 -9.63 -12.45 4.11
N ILE A 142 -8.52 -13.18 3.96
CA ILE A 142 -7.21 -12.57 3.72
C ILE A 142 -7.14 -12.11 2.25
N LEU A 143 -6.95 -10.80 2.06
CA LEU A 143 -6.95 -10.14 0.75
C LEU A 143 -5.54 -9.95 0.18
N LEU A 144 -4.54 -9.78 1.04
CA LEU A 144 -3.15 -9.58 0.64
C LEU A 144 -2.22 -10.37 1.55
N TYR A 145 -1.18 -10.96 0.97
CA TYR A 145 -0.08 -11.62 1.65
C TYR A 145 1.24 -10.92 1.30
N VAL A 146 1.99 -10.46 2.31
CA VAL A 146 3.31 -9.87 2.15
C VAL A 146 4.29 -10.59 3.05
N GLY A 147 5.36 -11.13 2.47
CA GLY A 147 6.35 -11.94 3.20
C GLY A 147 5.91 -13.38 3.49
N ALA A 148 4.77 -13.80 2.95
CA ALA A 148 4.25 -15.16 3.00
C ALA A 148 3.30 -15.43 1.81
N THR A 149 2.73 -16.62 1.72
CA THR A 149 1.71 -17.03 0.75
C THR A 149 0.49 -17.60 1.46
N SER A 150 -0.62 -17.77 0.72
CA SER A 150 -1.85 -18.38 1.23
C SER A 150 -1.69 -19.80 1.78
N SER A 151 -0.65 -20.53 1.37
CA SER A 151 -0.39 -21.89 1.83
C SER A 151 0.52 -21.97 3.06
N ASN A 152 1.14 -20.86 3.49
CA ASN A 152 2.22 -20.94 4.47
C ASN A 152 2.26 -19.81 5.53
N TYR A 153 1.36 -18.83 5.46
CA TYR A 153 1.36 -17.65 6.33
C TYR A 153 1.31 -17.96 7.83
N LEU A 154 0.71 -19.08 8.23
CA LEU A 154 0.67 -19.49 9.64
C LEU A 154 2.04 -19.80 10.25
N TYR A 155 3.00 -20.20 9.41
CA TYR A 155 4.29 -20.73 9.88
C TYR A 155 5.49 -20.07 9.21
N ASN A 156 5.27 -19.06 8.35
CA ASN A 156 6.34 -18.40 7.60
C ASN A 156 6.19 -16.89 7.61
N GLY A 157 7.34 -16.22 7.56
CA GLY A 157 7.48 -14.79 7.39
C GLY A 157 8.86 -14.46 6.85
N ILE A 158 9.12 -13.18 6.67
CA ILE A 158 10.47 -12.71 6.34
C ILE A 158 11.32 -12.64 7.61
N SER A 159 12.61 -12.93 7.48
CA SER A 159 13.58 -12.87 8.58
C SER A 159 13.96 -11.44 8.93
N SER A 160 14.59 -11.26 10.10
CA SER A 160 15.17 -9.98 10.52
C SER A 160 16.08 -9.36 9.43
N GLY A 161 15.93 -8.06 9.21
CA GLY A 161 16.63 -7.27 8.21
C GLY A 161 16.09 -7.41 6.78
N GLN A 162 15.06 -8.24 6.55
CA GLN A 162 14.46 -8.39 5.22
C GLN A 162 13.27 -7.45 5.02
N THR A 163 12.99 -7.15 3.76
CA THR A 163 11.81 -6.40 3.32
C THR A 163 11.07 -7.20 2.25
N ALA A 164 9.74 -7.26 2.35
CA ALA A 164 8.84 -7.75 1.29
C ALA A 164 7.84 -6.65 0.91
N SER A 165 7.22 -6.79 -0.26
CA SER A 165 6.19 -5.85 -0.69
C SER A 165 5.03 -6.54 -1.39
N GLY A 166 3.89 -5.86 -1.39
CA GLY A 166 2.68 -6.27 -2.09
C GLY A 166 1.80 -5.07 -2.38
N SER A 167 0.78 -5.26 -3.22
CA SER A 167 -0.14 -4.19 -3.54
C SER A 167 -1.56 -4.70 -3.73
N ILE A 168 -2.53 -3.86 -3.40
CA ILE A 168 -3.95 -4.16 -3.52
C ILE A 168 -4.76 -2.86 -3.69
N THR A 169 -5.91 -2.95 -4.35
CA THR A 169 -6.95 -1.92 -4.27
C THR A 169 -8.06 -2.45 -3.38
N LEU A 170 -8.42 -1.71 -2.33
CA LEU A 170 -9.47 -2.08 -1.40
C LEU A 170 -10.78 -1.35 -1.74
N ASN A 171 -11.89 -2.05 -1.55
CA ASN A 171 -13.22 -1.43 -1.57
C ASN A 171 -13.40 -0.58 -0.29
N PRO A 172 -14.37 0.34 -0.25
CA PRO A 172 -14.74 1.00 0.99
C PRO A 172 -15.10 -0.02 2.08
N GLY A 173 -14.56 0.18 3.28
CA GLY A 173 -14.73 -0.75 4.40
C GLY A 173 -13.63 -0.60 5.45
N VAL A 174 -13.77 -1.38 6.52
CA VAL A 174 -12.77 -1.51 7.58
C VAL A 174 -12.12 -2.88 7.45
N TYR A 175 -10.81 -2.90 7.61
CA TYR A 175 -9.95 -4.06 7.47
C TYR A 175 -8.95 -4.10 8.62
N TRP A 176 -8.39 -5.27 8.87
CA TRP A 176 -7.15 -5.37 9.63
C TRP A 176 -5.96 -5.40 8.69
N PHE A 177 -4.83 -4.92 9.21
CA PHE A 177 -3.56 -5.50 8.86
C PHE A 177 -3.00 -6.24 10.08
N ALA A 178 -2.51 -7.47 9.89
CA ALA A 178 -2.06 -8.32 10.98
C ALA A 178 -0.89 -9.20 10.56
N CYS A 179 -0.11 -9.65 11.54
CA CYS A 179 0.83 -10.75 11.32
C CYS A 179 0.06 -12.08 11.33
N GLY A 180 0.21 -12.84 10.26
CA GLY A 180 -0.47 -14.11 10.07
C GLY A 180 0.20 -15.31 10.71
N VAL A 181 1.40 -15.15 11.28
CA VAL A 181 2.06 -16.25 12.01
C VAL A 181 1.22 -16.61 13.23
N GLU A 182 1.04 -17.91 13.47
CA GLU A 182 0.15 -18.43 14.50
C GLU A 182 0.41 -17.75 15.86
N GLY A 183 -0.65 -17.18 16.44
CA GLY A 183 -0.62 -16.52 17.74
C GLY A 183 -0.05 -15.10 17.77
N HIS A 184 0.63 -14.62 16.72
CA HIS A 184 1.26 -13.29 16.73
C HIS A 184 0.21 -12.16 16.75
N ALA A 185 -0.84 -12.25 15.92
CA ALA A 185 -1.91 -11.25 15.91
C ALA A 185 -2.69 -11.22 17.24
N SER A 186 -3.07 -12.39 17.78
CA SER A 186 -3.73 -12.47 19.10
C SER A 186 -2.84 -12.02 20.25
N SER A 187 -1.52 -11.95 20.04
CA SER A 187 -0.56 -11.38 21.00
C SER A 187 -0.35 -9.87 20.81
N GLY A 188 -1.09 -9.24 19.91
CA GLY A 188 -1.11 -7.79 19.71
C GLY A 188 -0.60 -7.30 18.35
N MET A 189 -0.11 -8.17 17.46
CA MET A 189 0.50 -7.74 16.18
C MET A 189 -0.53 -7.45 15.08
N TRP A 190 -1.30 -6.39 15.24
CA TRP A 190 -2.29 -5.95 14.27
C TRP A 190 -2.65 -4.47 14.42
N GLY A 191 -3.27 -3.92 13.38
CA GLY A 191 -3.82 -2.58 13.31
C GLY A 191 -4.99 -2.50 12.33
N VAL A 192 -5.52 -1.29 12.11
CA VAL A 192 -6.76 -1.06 11.36
C VAL A 192 -6.49 -0.27 10.08
N ILE A 193 -7.11 -0.68 8.97
CA ILE A 193 -7.23 0.12 7.75
C ILE A 193 -8.70 0.49 7.54
N GLU A 194 -8.99 1.78 7.43
CA GLU A 194 -10.28 2.30 7.00
C GLU A 194 -10.18 2.87 5.59
N VAL A 195 -11.06 2.41 4.71
CA VAL A 195 -11.18 2.86 3.33
C VAL A 195 -12.53 3.54 3.16
N SER A 196 -12.53 4.81 2.78
CA SER A 196 -13.77 5.59 2.63
C SER A 196 -13.65 6.67 1.56
N SER A 197 -14.78 7.03 0.94
CA SER A 197 -14.87 8.18 0.02
C SER A 197 -14.83 9.53 0.74
N SER A 198 -15.03 9.57 2.06
CA SER A 198 -14.86 10.79 2.87
C SER A 198 -13.40 11.15 3.11
N ILE A 199 -12.48 10.19 2.96
CA ILE A 199 -11.04 10.41 3.11
C ILE A 199 -10.49 10.94 1.78
N THR A 200 -9.93 12.14 1.77
CA THR A 200 -9.36 12.77 0.56
C THR A 200 -7.84 12.75 0.51
N THR A 201 -7.20 12.57 1.66
CA THR A 201 -5.75 12.53 1.83
C THR A 201 -5.43 11.33 2.72
N PRO A 202 -4.55 10.40 2.31
CA PRO A 202 -4.15 9.28 3.17
C PRO A 202 -3.41 9.74 4.42
N TYR A 203 -3.77 9.19 5.58
CA TYR A 203 -3.13 9.51 6.86
C TYR A 203 -3.17 8.31 7.81
N ALA A 204 -2.38 8.38 8.87
CA ALA A 204 -2.43 7.44 9.98
C ALA A 204 -2.46 8.18 11.32
N ILE A 205 -2.95 7.50 12.34
CA ILE A 205 -3.02 7.97 13.73
C ILE A 205 -2.84 6.78 14.65
N VAL A 206 -2.28 7.05 15.83
CA VAL A 206 -2.21 6.08 16.92
C VAL A 206 -3.27 6.47 17.94
N GLU A 207 -4.21 5.57 18.23
CA GLU A 207 -5.33 5.76 19.17
C GLU A 207 -5.09 5.05 20.51
#